data_AF-A0A1Y6AHU6-F1
#
_entry.id   AF-A0A1Y6AHU6-F1
#
_cell.length_a   1.000
_cell.length_b   1.000
_cell.length_c   1.000
_cell.angle_alpha   90.00
_cell.angle_beta   90.00
_cell.angle_gamma   90.00
#
_symmetry.space_group_name_H-M   'P 1'
#
loop_
_entity.id
_entity.type
_entity.pdbx_description
1 polymer ?
#
loop_
_entity_poly.entity_id
_entity_poly.type
_entity_poly.pdbx_seq_one_letter_code
_entity_poly.pdbx_strand_id
1 'polypeptide(L)'
;MIYQAIQQLIDRAIEVQLIEQGDEIYTRNKILSLLRLDDFVVEASAPAPAKKAIAELLEELIEYACTHRVIEAIMDEKEILASAIMDVFMSKPSVINSLFYEKYEQNPKAATNYFYELSKNSNYIQMKQIAKNINYKVHTEYGPIDITINLSKPEKDPKQIARERVLESTNYPKCLLCIENEGYRGRIGHPARSNHRIIRMNLTDESWFLQYSPYIYFNEHCIVLSSEHRDMKIDRQTFVRLLKFVEKFPHYFLGSNADLPIVGGSILTHDHYQGGSYEFAMANASNDFIFELTNFPEMQCSIIKWPMSVIRLRSNDIEQIVNAGEYILERWKGYSDPSVNIFAFTYDVPHHTITPIARYRNNMYELDLVLRNNRTSEEHPLGIFHPHAEIQHIKKENIGLIEVMGLAVLPARLKTELQEVEKFLLNIPSDIPTPHIRWAKQLKIKYDNRIHEQNVQEIIREEVGRKFIQALEDAGVFKRDNEGISAFKRFIQTLN
;
A
#
# COMPACT_ATOMS: atom_id res chain seq x y z
N MET A 1 29.85 25.93 -4.07
CA MET A 1 28.79 25.00 -4.56
C MET A 1 27.95 24.43 -3.43
N ILE A 2 28.52 23.75 -2.42
CA ILE A 2 27.71 23.15 -1.32
C ILE A 2 26.92 24.18 -0.49
N TYR A 3 27.52 25.31 -0.11
CA TYR A 3 26.84 26.37 0.65
C TYR A 3 25.62 26.95 -0.08
N GLN A 4 25.68 27.01 -1.42
CA GLN A 4 24.56 27.46 -2.24
C GLN A 4 23.42 26.43 -2.26
N ALA A 5 23.73 25.13 -2.28
CA ALA A 5 22.73 24.08 -2.16
C ALA A 5 22.08 24.06 -0.77
N ILE A 6 22.84 24.31 0.30
CA ILE A 6 22.31 24.47 1.66
C ILE A 6 21.35 25.66 1.73
N GLN A 7 21.74 26.83 1.22
CA GLN A 7 20.85 28.00 1.20
C GLN A 7 19.57 27.73 0.42
N GLN A 8 19.68 27.15 -0.79
CA GLN A 8 18.51 26.81 -1.59
C GLN A 8 17.58 25.83 -0.88
N LEU A 9 18.11 24.84 -0.15
CA LEU A 9 17.29 23.88 0.59
C LEU A 9 16.50 24.58 1.71
N ILE A 10 17.12 25.52 2.41
CA ILE A 10 16.46 26.33 3.45
C ILE A 10 15.41 27.24 2.83
N ASP A 11 15.75 27.95 1.74
CA ASP A 11 14.81 28.82 1.02
C ASP A 11 13.58 28.03 0.54
N ARG A 12 13.79 26.80 0.05
CA ARG A 12 12.68 25.89 -0.30
C ARG A 12 11.86 25.50 0.91
N ALA A 13 12.48 25.12 2.02
CA ALA A 13 11.78 24.74 3.24
C ALA A 13 10.89 25.89 3.77
N ILE A 14 11.32 27.14 3.61
CA ILE A 14 10.51 28.34 3.92
C ILE A 14 9.37 28.50 2.91
N GLU A 15 9.65 28.41 1.60
CA GLU A 15 8.65 28.54 0.52
C GLU A 15 7.50 27.52 0.67
N VAL A 16 7.81 26.30 1.10
CA VAL A 16 6.82 25.23 1.35
C VAL A 16 6.34 25.15 2.80
N GLN A 17 6.66 26.14 3.63
CA GLN A 17 6.19 26.30 5.00
C GLN A 17 6.52 25.11 5.94
N LEU A 18 7.68 24.48 5.76
CA LEU A 18 8.22 23.55 6.76
C LEU A 18 8.75 24.30 7.99
N ILE A 19 9.32 25.48 7.77
CA ILE A 19 9.87 26.39 8.78
C ILE A 19 9.51 27.84 8.45
N GLU A 20 9.65 28.74 9.42
CA GLU A 20 9.49 30.18 9.21
C GLU A 20 10.82 30.87 8.90
N GLN A 21 10.78 32.11 8.39
CA GLN A 21 12.00 32.90 8.10
C GLN A 21 12.91 33.05 9.33
N GLY A 22 12.32 33.10 10.53
CA GLY A 22 13.07 33.21 11.79
C GLY A 22 13.99 32.01 12.08
N ASP A 23 13.72 30.85 11.48
CA ASP A 23 14.46 29.60 11.72
C ASP A 23 15.66 29.41 10.77
N GLU A 24 15.84 30.31 9.80
CA GLU A 24 16.85 30.18 8.73
C GLU A 24 18.27 29.98 9.30
N ILE A 25 18.68 30.82 10.25
CA ILE A 25 20.02 30.74 10.86
C ILE A 25 20.18 29.46 11.69
N TYR A 26 19.13 29.08 12.44
CA TYR A 26 19.15 27.87 13.24
C TYR A 26 19.31 26.61 12.37
N THR A 27 18.49 26.50 11.34
CA THR A 27 18.50 25.34 10.43
C THR A 27 19.81 25.25 9.65
N ARG A 28 20.34 26.38 9.17
CA ARG A 28 21.69 26.46 8.57
C ARG A 28 22.74 25.85 9.48
N ASN A 29 22.83 26.31 10.73
CA ASN A 29 23.85 25.84 11.67
C ASN A 29 23.73 24.33 11.96
N LYS A 30 22.51 23.79 12.00
CA LYS A 30 22.28 22.35 12.16
C LYS A 30 22.74 21.55 10.94
N ILE A 31 22.45 22.03 9.72
CA ILE A 31 22.89 21.35 8.48
C ILE A 31 24.42 21.38 8.35
N LEU A 32 25.05 22.53 8.64
CA LEU A 32 26.53 22.63 8.64
C LEU A 32 27.16 21.64 9.60
N SER A 33 26.59 21.50 10.80
CA SER A 33 27.04 20.51 11.80
C SER A 33 26.91 19.07 11.30
N LEU A 34 25.79 18.72 10.65
CA LEU A 34 25.59 17.38 10.06
C LEU A 34 26.58 17.08 8.93
N LEU A 35 26.98 18.10 8.17
CA LEU A 35 27.94 17.99 7.07
C LEU A 35 29.41 18.22 7.48
N ARG A 36 29.68 18.49 8.77
CA ARG A 36 31.01 18.82 9.32
C ARG A 36 31.68 20.00 8.62
N LEU A 37 30.90 21.07 8.44
CA LEU A 37 31.35 22.34 7.86
C LEU A 37 31.48 23.40 8.96
N ASP A 38 32.63 24.09 9.00
CA ASP A 38 32.93 25.13 9.99
C ASP A 38 32.75 26.56 9.45
N ASP A 39 32.40 26.70 8.16
CA ASP A 39 32.23 27.99 7.47
C ASP A 39 30.95 27.98 6.61
N PHE A 40 30.50 29.16 6.18
CA PHE A 40 29.37 29.34 5.28
C PHE A 40 29.50 30.62 4.45
N VAL A 41 29.75 30.45 3.16
CA VAL A 41 29.90 31.57 2.21
C VAL A 41 29.00 31.35 1.01
N VAL A 42 28.06 32.26 0.78
CA VAL A 42 27.22 32.28 -0.43
C VAL A 42 27.71 33.41 -1.33
N GLU A 43 28.17 33.06 -2.54
CA GLU A 43 28.61 34.06 -3.52
C GLU A 43 27.41 34.89 -4.00
N ALA A 44 27.55 36.23 -3.98
CA ALA A 44 26.48 37.16 -4.28
C ALA A 44 26.14 37.30 -5.79
N SER A 45 26.80 36.54 -6.68
CA SER A 45 26.85 36.88 -8.12
C SER A 45 26.58 35.74 -9.10
N ALA A 46 26.04 34.60 -8.67
CA ALA A 46 25.57 33.62 -9.65
C ALA A 46 24.18 34.03 -10.19
N PRO A 47 23.92 33.94 -11.51
CA PRO A 47 22.56 34.07 -12.03
C PRO A 47 21.64 33.11 -11.28
N ALA A 48 20.39 33.53 -11.00
CA ALA A 48 19.43 32.74 -10.24
C ALA A 48 19.44 31.29 -10.76
N PRO A 49 20.02 30.34 -10.00
CA PRO A 49 20.16 28.98 -10.48
C PRO A 49 18.79 28.39 -10.73
N ALA A 50 18.70 27.42 -11.63
CA ALA A 50 17.46 26.70 -11.88
C ALA A 50 16.84 26.26 -10.55
N LYS A 51 15.54 26.48 -10.41
CA LYS A 51 14.76 26.18 -9.20
C LYS A 51 14.75 24.65 -8.95
N LYS A 52 15.73 24.13 -8.21
CA LYS A 52 15.84 22.71 -7.84
C LYS A 52 14.79 22.29 -6.82
N ALA A 53 14.37 21.03 -6.85
CA ALA A 53 13.45 20.46 -5.87
C ALA A 53 14.20 20.06 -4.58
N ILE A 54 13.48 19.94 -3.44
CA ILE A 54 14.05 19.50 -2.16
C ILE A 54 14.82 18.19 -2.30
N ALA A 55 14.27 17.21 -3.02
CA ALA A 55 14.91 15.91 -3.23
C ALA A 55 16.24 16.00 -4.00
N GLU A 56 16.35 16.93 -4.97
CA GLU A 56 17.58 17.13 -5.75
C GLU A 56 18.66 17.83 -4.91
N LEU A 57 18.27 18.85 -4.14
CA LEU A 57 19.17 19.52 -3.21
C LEU A 57 19.67 18.56 -2.13
N LEU A 58 18.80 17.70 -1.63
CA LEU A 58 19.18 16.67 -0.66
C LEU A 58 20.21 15.70 -1.27
N GLU A 59 20.01 15.24 -2.51
CA GLU A 59 20.98 14.39 -3.21
C GLU A 59 22.37 15.05 -3.33
N GLU A 60 22.44 16.34 -3.64
CA GLU A 60 23.71 17.09 -3.71
C GLU A 60 24.42 17.15 -2.35
N LEU A 61 23.67 17.35 -1.26
CA LEU A 61 24.22 17.34 0.09
C LEU A 61 24.74 15.94 0.48
N ILE A 62 24.03 14.89 0.09
CA ILE A 62 24.44 13.50 0.31
C ILE A 62 25.67 13.13 -0.54
N GLU A 63 25.74 13.58 -1.79
CA GLU A 63 26.89 13.37 -2.67
C GLU A 63 28.14 14.07 -2.12
N TYR A 64 27.98 15.31 -1.64
CA TYR A 64 29.04 16.03 -0.92
C TYR A 64 29.54 15.22 0.28
N ALA A 65 28.62 14.74 1.12
CA ALA A 65 28.94 13.97 2.32
C ALA A 65 29.69 12.66 2.02
N CYS A 66 29.34 11.97 0.92
CA CYS A 66 30.07 10.79 0.45
C CYS A 66 31.47 11.15 -0.04
N THR A 67 31.58 12.19 -0.88
CA THR A 67 32.85 12.62 -1.51
C THR A 67 33.87 13.07 -0.46
N HIS A 68 33.41 13.77 0.57
CA HIS A 68 34.24 14.30 1.64
C HIS A 68 34.35 13.36 2.86
N ARG A 69 33.86 12.11 2.74
CA ARG A 69 33.92 11.08 3.79
C ARG A 69 33.29 11.50 5.12
N VAL A 70 32.24 12.31 5.06
CA VAL A 70 31.34 12.55 6.21
C VAL A 70 30.56 11.27 6.52
N ILE A 71 30.18 10.54 5.47
CA ILE A 71 29.57 9.20 5.50
C ILE A 71 30.21 8.28 4.45
N GLU A 72 30.04 6.97 4.62
CA GLU A 72 30.31 5.96 3.59
C GLU A 72 29.28 6.06 2.45
N ALA A 73 29.70 5.72 1.23
CA ALA A 73 28.84 5.72 0.05
C ALA A 73 27.92 4.48 -0.03
N ILE A 74 27.22 4.16 1.06
CA ILE A 74 26.27 3.04 1.19
C ILE A 74 24.83 3.54 1.37
N MET A 75 23.82 2.80 0.91
CA MET A 75 22.43 3.31 0.92
C MET A 75 21.95 3.68 2.32
N ASP A 76 22.19 2.82 3.33
CA ASP A 76 21.68 3.05 4.68
C ASP A 76 22.22 4.35 5.28
N GLU A 77 23.52 4.66 5.09
CA GLU A 77 24.09 5.92 5.58
C GLU A 77 23.61 7.14 4.81
N LYS A 78 23.39 7.00 3.50
CA LYS A 78 22.76 8.04 2.68
C LYS A 78 21.36 8.35 3.18
N GLU A 79 20.54 7.33 3.45
CA GLU A 79 19.18 7.48 3.98
C GLU A 79 19.16 8.05 5.39
N ILE A 80 20.06 7.59 6.27
CA ILE A 80 20.22 8.12 7.64
C ILE A 80 20.51 9.63 7.59
N LEU A 81 21.53 10.04 6.84
CA LEU A 81 21.89 11.46 6.73
C LEU A 81 20.78 12.27 6.05
N ALA A 82 20.16 11.74 5.01
CA ALA A 82 19.05 12.40 4.32
C ALA A 82 17.88 12.68 5.26
N SER A 83 17.46 11.68 6.04
CA SER A 83 16.39 11.84 7.03
C SER A 83 16.77 12.83 8.14
N ALA A 84 18.03 12.82 8.58
CA ALA A 84 18.52 13.72 9.64
C ALA A 84 18.58 15.18 9.18
N ILE A 85 18.99 15.43 7.93
CA ILE A 85 18.94 16.77 7.33
C ILE A 85 17.49 17.24 7.24
N MET A 86 16.56 16.41 6.77
CA MET A 86 15.16 16.79 6.67
C MET A 86 14.50 17.00 8.04
N ASP A 87 14.91 16.28 9.09
CA ASP A 87 14.39 16.44 10.45
C ASP A 87 14.69 17.84 11.03
N VAL A 88 15.75 18.51 10.58
CA VAL A 88 16.07 19.89 10.97
C VAL A 88 14.91 20.85 10.65
N PHE A 89 14.14 20.56 9.61
CA PHE A 89 12.98 21.36 9.20
C PHE A 89 11.66 20.91 9.85
N MET A 90 11.67 19.81 10.61
CA MET A 90 10.44 19.21 11.12
C MET A 90 10.17 19.64 12.56
N SER A 91 9.02 20.26 12.77
CA SER A 91 8.51 20.54 14.13
C SER A 91 8.33 19.26 14.96
N LYS A 92 8.29 19.42 16.29
CA LYS A 92 8.10 18.30 17.23
C LYS A 92 6.72 17.62 17.01
N PRO A 93 6.58 16.31 17.30
CA PRO A 93 5.32 15.60 17.12
C PRO A 93 4.11 16.26 17.79
N SER A 94 4.27 16.85 18.98
CA SER A 94 3.18 17.56 19.67
C SER A 94 2.64 18.75 18.86
N VAL A 95 3.53 19.55 18.26
CA VAL A 95 3.14 20.71 17.43
C VAL A 95 2.43 20.26 16.16
N ILE A 96 2.95 19.22 15.49
CA ILE A 96 2.31 18.66 14.29
C ILE A 96 0.91 18.14 14.60
N ASN A 97 0.72 17.47 15.74
CA ASN A 97 -0.59 16.98 16.15
C ASN A 97 -1.55 18.11 16.51
N SER A 98 -1.09 19.14 17.23
CA SER A 98 -1.92 20.31 17.52
C SER A 98 -2.40 20.99 16.24
N LEU A 99 -1.51 21.22 15.27
CA LEU A 99 -1.87 21.84 14.00
C LEU A 99 -2.77 20.95 13.13
N PHE A 100 -2.56 19.63 13.15
CA PHE A 100 -3.47 18.69 12.50
C PHE A 100 -4.89 18.83 13.04
N TYR A 101 -5.05 18.82 14.37
CA TYR A 101 -6.36 18.91 14.99
C TYR A 101 -7.00 20.29 14.87
N GLU A 102 -6.23 21.37 14.89
CA GLU A 102 -6.73 22.72 14.56
C GLU A 102 -7.37 22.74 13.17
N LYS A 103 -6.74 22.11 12.17
CA LYS A 103 -7.29 21.98 10.82
C LYS A 103 -8.46 21.00 10.76
N TYR A 104 -8.46 19.97 11.60
CA TYR A 104 -9.52 18.97 11.67
C TYR A 104 -10.83 19.59 12.13
N GLU A 105 -10.79 20.50 13.11
CA GLU A 105 -11.97 21.26 13.58
C GLU A 105 -12.62 22.09 12.46
N GLN A 106 -11.84 22.50 11.46
CA GLN A 106 -12.38 23.19 10.28
C GLN A 106 -13.02 22.18 9.31
N ASN A 107 -12.28 21.12 8.97
CA ASN A 107 -12.72 20.02 8.11
C ASN A 107 -11.70 18.86 8.19
N PRO A 108 -12.12 17.59 8.37
CA PRO A 108 -11.22 16.44 8.33
C PRO A 108 -10.29 16.39 7.11
N LYS A 109 -10.78 16.81 5.93
CA LYS A 109 -9.98 16.88 4.70
C LYS A 109 -8.88 17.94 4.76
N ALA A 110 -9.10 19.06 5.45
CA ALA A 110 -8.08 20.09 5.61
C ALA A 110 -6.90 19.57 6.46
N ALA A 111 -7.19 18.77 7.49
CA ALA A 111 -6.18 18.13 8.33
C ALA A 111 -5.33 17.13 7.55
N THR A 112 -5.98 16.22 6.80
CA THR A 112 -5.26 15.23 6.00
C THR A 112 -4.48 15.87 4.86
N ASN A 113 -5.02 16.88 4.18
CA ASN A 113 -4.30 17.63 3.16
C ASN A 113 -3.02 18.26 3.72
N TYR A 114 -3.11 18.94 4.86
CA TYR A 114 -1.93 19.52 5.53
C TYR A 114 -0.87 18.46 5.82
N PHE A 115 -1.28 17.34 6.44
CA PHE A 115 -0.33 16.31 6.83
C PHE A 115 0.28 15.59 5.62
N TYR A 116 -0.48 15.45 4.53
CA TYR A 116 0.02 14.89 3.28
C TYR A 116 1.03 15.82 2.60
N GLU A 117 0.75 17.12 2.51
CA GLU A 117 1.70 18.10 1.99
C GLU A 117 2.98 18.14 2.84
N LEU A 118 2.85 18.15 4.17
CA LEU A 118 3.99 18.05 5.09
C LEU A 118 4.83 16.79 4.82
N SER A 119 4.18 15.64 4.62
CA SER A 119 4.84 14.35 4.39
C SER A 119 5.55 14.29 3.02
N LYS A 120 5.03 14.97 2.00
CA LYS A 120 5.70 15.13 0.69
C LYS A 120 6.88 16.10 0.78
N ASN A 121 6.68 17.26 1.40
CA ASN A 121 7.66 18.34 1.46
C ASN A 121 8.85 18.00 2.36
N SER A 122 8.62 17.23 3.43
CA SER A 122 9.67 16.66 4.28
C SER A 122 10.48 15.55 3.58
N ASN A 123 10.13 15.18 2.35
CA ASN A 123 10.70 14.06 1.59
C ASN A 123 10.57 12.71 2.32
N TYR A 124 9.62 12.59 3.24
CA TYR A 124 9.26 11.31 3.86
C TYR A 124 8.51 10.42 2.85
N ILE A 125 7.54 10.99 2.13
CA ILE A 125 6.97 10.39 0.92
C ILE A 125 7.92 10.69 -0.23
N GLN A 126 8.55 9.64 -0.78
CA GLN A 126 9.62 9.80 -1.76
C GLN A 126 9.06 10.06 -3.18
N MET A 127 8.45 11.23 -3.38
CA MET A 127 7.74 11.58 -4.62
C MET A 127 8.60 11.43 -5.87
N LYS A 128 9.90 11.75 -5.79
CA LYS A 128 10.85 11.55 -6.89
C LYS A 128 11.00 10.08 -7.29
N GLN A 129 10.98 9.16 -6.33
CA GLN A 129 11.03 7.72 -6.61
C GLN A 129 9.68 7.19 -7.10
N ILE A 130 8.58 7.67 -6.51
CA ILE A 130 7.21 7.31 -6.92
C ILE A 130 6.94 7.73 -8.38
N ALA A 131 7.48 8.87 -8.83
CA ALA A 131 7.35 9.33 -10.21
C ALA A 131 7.97 8.38 -11.25
N LYS A 132 8.82 7.44 -10.83
CA LYS A 132 9.38 6.40 -11.71
C LYS A 132 8.41 5.25 -11.98
N ASN A 133 7.38 5.07 -11.13
CA ASN A 133 6.44 3.97 -11.26
C ASN A 133 5.71 4.03 -12.60
N ILE A 134 5.49 2.86 -13.21
CA ILE A 134 4.68 2.75 -14.41
C ILE A 134 3.25 2.50 -13.97
N ASN A 135 2.32 3.37 -14.36
CA ASN A 135 0.90 3.25 -14.01
C ASN A 135 0.05 3.28 -15.28
N TYR A 136 -0.93 2.38 -15.39
CA TYR A 136 -1.90 2.37 -16.47
C TYR A 136 -3.18 1.64 -16.03
N LYS A 137 -4.29 1.86 -16.75
CA LYS A 137 -5.55 1.15 -16.52
C LYS A 137 -5.79 0.12 -17.60
N VAL A 138 -6.46 -0.98 -17.24
CA VAL A 138 -6.94 -2.00 -18.18
C VAL A 138 -8.44 -2.17 -17.99
N HIS A 139 -9.19 -2.12 -19.10
CA HIS A 139 -10.64 -2.32 -19.08
C HIS A 139 -10.96 -3.82 -19.03
N THR A 140 -11.82 -4.20 -18.09
CA THR A 140 -12.24 -5.59 -17.87
C THR A 140 -13.75 -5.65 -17.71
N GLU A 141 -14.32 -6.86 -17.67
CA GLU A 141 -15.75 -7.06 -17.41
C GLU A 141 -16.20 -6.62 -16.00
N TYR A 142 -15.24 -6.42 -15.10
CA TYR A 142 -15.43 -5.93 -13.72
C TYR A 142 -15.17 -4.42 -13.58
N GLY A 143 -14.92 -3.72 -14.71
CA GLY A 143 -14.55 -2.31 -14.75
C GLY A 143 -13.05 -2.08 -15.01
N PRO A 144 -12.61 -0.80 -15.03
CA PRO A 144 -11.21 -0.47 -15.23
C PRO A 144 -10.39 -0.76 -13.98
N ILE A 145 -9.46 -1.71 -14.06
CA ILE A 145 -8.50 -2.00 -13.00
C ILE A 145 -7.23 -1.17 -13.18
N ASP A 146 -6.56 -0.88 -12.09
CA ASP A 146 -5.30 -0.15 -12.08
C ASP A 146 -4.13 -1.14 -12.05
N ILE A 147 -3.11 -0.89 -12.86
CA ILE A 147 -1.85 -1.64 -12.85
C ILE A 147 -0.72 -0.68 -12.53
N THR A 148 0.11 -1.06 -11.55
CA THR A 148 1.35 -0.35 -11.23
C THR A 148 2.54 -1.29 -11.22
N ILE A 149 3.63 -0.91 -11.87
CA ILE A 149 4.95 -1.55 -11.68
C ILE A 149 5.73 -0.66 -10.73
N ASN A 150 5.96 -1.15 -9.51
CA ASN A 150 6.62 -0.38 -8.46
C ASN A 150 8.13 -0.33 -8.68
N LEU A 151 8.63 0.83 -9.11
CA LEU A 151 10.05 1.14 -9.28
C LEU A 151 10.60 2.04 -8.17
N SER A 152 9.73 2.42 -7.22
CA SER A 152 10.06 3.40 -6.18
C SER A 152 10.84 2.80 -5.01
N LYS A 153 10.69 1.49 -4.77
CA LYS A 153 11.39 0.79 -3.70
C LYS A 153 12.80 0.40 -4.16
N PRO A 154 13.86 0.85 -3.48
CA PRO A 154 15.23 0.48 -3.86
C PRO A 154 15.48 -1.03 -3.65
N GLU A 155 16.16 -1.66 -4.61
CA GLU A 155 16.70 -3.01 -4.43
C GLU A 155 17.97 -2.96 -3.58
N LYS A 156 18.13 -3.94 -2.68
CA LYS A 156 19.33 -4.03 -1.83
C LYS A 156 20.48 -4.68 -2.61
N ASP A 157 21.66 -4.08 -2.54
CA ASP A 157 22.89 -4.65 -3.11
C ASP A 157 23.35 -5.89 -2.29
N PRO A 158 23.85 -6.97 -2.91
CA PRO A 158 24.56 -8.07 -2.25
C PRO A 158 25.49 -7.66 -1.09
N LYS A 159 26.23 -6.54 -1.22
CA LYS A 159 27.11 -6.02 -0.15
C LYS A 159 26.34 -5.58 1.09
N GLN A 160 25.16 -5.00 0.91
CA GLN A 160 24.29 -4.60 2.02
C GLN A 160 23.68 -5.82 2.70
N ILE A 161 23.21 -6.78 1.91
CA ILE A 161 22.67 -8.06 2.42
C ILE A 161 23.74 -8.78 3.25
N ALA A 162 25.00 -8.77 2.81
CA ALA A 162 26.10 -9.35 3.56
C ALA A 162 26.35 -8.63 4.90
N ARG A 163 26.31 -7.28 4.93
CA ARG A 163 26.47 -6.50 6.17
C ARG A 163 25.32 -6.72 7.15
N GLU A 164 24.08 -6.77 6.65
CA GLU A 164 22.89 -7.04 7.47
C GLU A 164 22.96 -8.39 8.19
N ARG A 165 23.52 -9.42 7.55
CA ARG A 165 23.65 -10.77 8.13
C ARG A 165 24.64 -10.87 9.30
N VAL A 166 25.59 -9.94 9.40
CA VAL A 166 26.66 -9.95 10.41
C VAL A 166 26.27 -9.16 11.66
N LEU A 167 25.21 -8.34 11.58
CA LEU A 167 24.80 -7.47 12.67
C LEU A 167 23.95 -8.21 13.71
N GLU A 168 24.22 -7.94 14.98
CA GLU A 168 23.38 -8.37 16.08
C GLU A 168 22.01 -7.68 15.98
N SER A 169 20.94 -8.47 16.16
CA SER A 169 19.59 -7.93 16.20
C SER A 169 19.42 -7.03 17.41
N THR A 170 18.92 -5.82 17.19
CA THR A 170 18.48 -4.93 18.27
C THR A 170 16.95 -4.97 18.37
N ASN A 171 16.42 -4.88 19.58
CA ASN A 171 14.99 -5.00 19.85
C ASN A 171 14.22 -3.66 19.77
N TYR A 172 14.86 -2.57 19.33
CA TYR A 172 14.26 -1.24 19.29
C TYR A 172 14.54 -0.52 17.95
N PRO A 173 13.51 -0.05 17.23
CA PRO A 173 12.08 -0.37 17.39
C PRO A 173 11.81 -1.87 17.20
N LYS A 174 10.74 -2.40 17.80
CA LYS A 174 10.40 -3.83 17.71
C LYS A 174 10.03 -4.27 16.28
N CYS A 175 9.38 -3.39 15.52
CA CYS A 175 9.08 -3.60 14.11
C CYS A 175 9.03 -2.27 13.35
N LEU A 176 8.69 -2.34 12.06
CA LEU A 176 8.62 -1.18 11.16
C LEU A 176 7.41 -0.27 11.40
N LEU A 177 6.40 -0.72 12.17
CA LEU A 177 5.16 0.02 12.43
C LEU A 177 5.10 0.61 13.85
N CYS A 178 5.92 0.10 14.77
CA CYS A 178 6.09 0.63 16.12
C CYS A 178 6.22 2.16 16.14
N ILE A 179 5.51 2.83 17.07
CA ILE A 179 5.55 4.30 17.22
C ILE A 179 6.97 4.81 17.50
N GLU A 180 7.82 3.97 18.07
CA GLU A 180 9.24 4.20 18.32
C GLU A 180 10.05 4.52 17.05
N ASN A 181 9.48 4.28 15.86
CA ASN A 181 10.06 4.72 14.59
C ASN A 181 9.94 6.24 14.37
N GLU A 182 9.03 6.96 15.05
CA GLU A 182 8.93 8.40 14.93
C GLU A 182 10.19 9.08 15.47
N GLY A 183 10.95 9.75 14.59
CA GLY A 183 12.23 10.34 14.97
C GLY A 183 13.40 9.34 15.05
N TYR A 184 13.19 8.08 14.64
CA TYR A 184 14.26 7.07 14.75
C TYR A 184 15.35 7.29 13.70
N ARG A 185 16.60 7.39 14.15
CA ARG A 185 17.77 7.62 13.28
C ARG A 185 17.89 6.61 12.13
N GLY A 186 17.46 5.36 12.35
CA GLY A 186 17.74 4.24 11.47
C GLY A 186 19.05 3.54 11.81
N ARG A 187 19.24 2.36 11.21
CA ARG A 187 20.48 1.55 11.26
C ARG A 187 20.51 0.65 10.03
N ILE A 188 21.64 0.01 9.79
CA ILE A 188 21.71 -1.04 8.76
C ILE A 188 20.62 -2.09 9.05
N GLY A 189 19.79 -2.39 8.05
CA GLY A 189 18.65 -3.30 8.18
C GLY A 189 17.37 -2.71 8.79
N HIS A 190 17.35 -1.45 9.23
CA HIS A 190 16.14 -0.77 9.75
C HIS A 190 16.05 0.68 9.27
N PRO A 191 14.98 1.07 8.56
CA PRO A 191 14.94 2.33 7.82
C PRO A 191 15.12 3.57 8.70
N ALA A 192 15.72 4.60 8.12
CA ALA A 192 15.84 5.91 8.74
C ALA A 192 14.51 6.66 8.72
N ARG A 193 14.12 7.19 9.88
CA ARG A 193 12.81 7.80 10.15
C ARG A 193 12.93 9.06 11.01
N SER A 194 14.08 9.75 10.95
CA SER A 194 14.34 10.95 11.77
C SER A 194 13.28 12.04 11.51
N ASN A 195 12.98 12.32 10.25
CA ASN A 195 11.95 13.27 9.82
C ASN A 195 10.51 12.69 9.84
N HIS A 196 10.31 11.45 10.29
CA HIS A 196 8.99 10.82 10.33
C HIS A 196 8.11 11.47 11.40
N ARG A 197 6.83 11.67 11.09
CA ARG A 197 5.82 12.19 12.02
C ARG A 197 4.55 11.37 11.89
N ILE A 198 3.84 11.23 12.99
CA ILE A 198 2.65 10.39 13.13
C ILE A 198 1.52 11.20 13.75
N ILE A 199 0.30 11.03 13.27
CA ILE A 199 -0.90 11.62 13.87
C ILE A 199 -1.47 10.65 14.89
N ARG A 200 -1.61 11.09 16.14
CA ARG A 200 -2.26 10.33 17.21
C ARG A 200 -3.76 10.51 17.10
N MET A 201 -4.52 9.45 17.30
CA MET A 201 -5.98 9.47 17.35
C MET A 201 -6.50 8.35 18.24
N ASN A 202 -7.78 8.41 18.59
CA ASN A 202 -8.45 7.29 19.25
C ASN A 202 -9.45 6.66 18.29
N LEU A 203 -9.41 5.33 18.16
CA LEU A 203 -10.47 4.53 17.58
C LEU A 203 -11.10 3.76 18.72
N THR A 204 -12.40 3.98 18.95
CA THR A 204 -13.07 3.59 20.20
C THR A 204 -12.33 4.15 21.43
N ASP A 205 -12.00 3.30 22.40
CA ASP A 205 -11.28 3.65 23.62
C ASP A 205 -9.76 3.33 23.51
N GLU A 206 -9.30 2.96 22.31
CA GLU A 206 -7.90 2.59 22.05
C GLU A 206 -7.13 3.71 21.36
N SER A 207 -5.84 3.83 21.69
CA SER A 207 -4.92 4.74 20.99
C SER A 207 -4.41 4.12 19.68
N TRP A 208 -4.57 4.88 18.61
CA TRP A 208 -4.17 4.52 17.26
C TRP A 208 -3.41 5.67 16.61
N PHE A 209 -2.72 5.34 15.53
CA PHE A 209 -1.78 6.23 14.89
C PHE A 209 -1.99 6.22 13.37
N LEU A 210 -2.03 7.39 12.73
CA LEU A 210 -2.07 7.52 11.28
C LEU A 210 -0.73 8.01 10.75
N GLN A 211 -0.24 7.33 9.72
CA GLN A 211 0.92 7.74 8.94
C GLN A 211 0.69 7.47 7.45
N TYR A 212 1.42 8.16 6.57
CA TYR A 212 1.45 7.79 5.16
C TYR A 212 2.50 6.72 4.87
N SER A 213 2.27 5.92 3.83
CA SER A 213 3.31 5.06 3.28
C SER A 213 4.39 5.92 2.60
N PRO A 214 5.69 5.68 2.83
CA PRO A 214 6.76 6.43 2.14
C PRO A 214 6.84 6.09 0.64
N TYR A 215 6.30 4.92 0.24
CA TYR A 215 6.23 4.42 -1.12
C TYR A 215 4.76 4.15 -1.46
N ILE A 216 3.98 5.22 -1.63
CA ILE A 216 2.54 5.12 -1.87
C ILE A 216 2.22 4.33 -3.16
N TYR A 217 1.16 3.54 -3.12
CA TYR A 217 0.64 2.86 -4.31
C TYR A 217 -0.49 3.63 -4.99
N PHE A 218 -1.16 4.50 -4.25
CA PHE A 218 -2.27 5.33 -4.69
C PHE A 218 -2.29 6.64 -3.89
N ASN A 219 -3.13 7.60 -4.30
CA ASN A 219 -3.19 8.90 -3.66
C ASN A 219 -3.51 8.79 -2.16
N GLU A 220 -2.69 9.44 -1.32
CA GLU A 220 -2.88 9.48 0.14
C GLU A 220 -2.93 8.08 0.80
N HIS A 221 -2.23 7.08 0.24
CA HIS A 221 -2.09 5.75 0.85
C HIS A 221 -1.53 5.85 2.27
N CYS A 222 -2.41 5.62 3.24
CA CYS A 222 -2.14 5.71 4.66
C CYS A 222 -2.18 4.34 5.35
N ILE A 223 -1.55 4.30 6.52
CA ILE A 223 -1.49 3.18 7.43
C ILE A 223 -2.00 3.68 8.77
N VAL A 224 -2.99 2.99 9.33
CA VAL A 224 -3.56 3.26 10.66
C VAL A 224 -3.15 2.12 11.57
N LEU A 225 -2.32 2.36 12.56
CA LEU A 225 -1.64 1.32 13.33
C LEU A 225 -1.91 1.46 14.83
N SER A 226 -2.04 0.32 15.50
CA SER A 226 -2.29 0.23 16.94
C SER A 226 -1.10 0.79 17.71
N SER A 227 -1.34 1.47 18.84
CA SER A 227 -0.25 1.86 19.74
C SER A 227 0.43 0.66 20.39
N GLU A 228 -0.31 -0.42 20.59
CA GLU A 228 0.20 -1.67 21.13
C GLU A 228 0.75 -2.55 20.00
N HIS A 229 1.95 -3.10 20.20
CA HIS A 229 2.51 -4.12 19.34
C HIS A 229 1.85 -5.46 19.65
N ARG A 230 0.83 -5.80 18.86
CA ARG A 230 0.08 -7.06 18.96
C ARG A 230 -0.22 -7.59 17.56
N ASP A 231 -0.39 -8.91 17.45
CA ASP A 231 -0.75 -9.52 16.18
C ASP A 231 -2.11 -9.03 15.69
N MET A 232 -2.23 -8.89 14.36
CA MET A 232 -3.46 -8.51 13.71
C MET A 232 -4.53 -9.62 13.84
N LYS A 233 -5.79 -9.23 14.01
CA LYS A 233 -6.93 -10.15 14.10
C LYS A 233 -8.14 -9.61 13.36
N ILE A 234 -8.95 -10.49 12.80
CA ILE A 234 -10.25 -10.16 12.22
C ILE A 234 -11.37 -10.62 13.15
N ASP A 235 -11.99 -9.64 13.79
CA ASP A 235 -13.09 -9.80 14.73
C ASP A 235 -14.07 -8.61 14.63
N ARG A 236 -15.08 -8.61 15.51
CA ARG A 236 -16.02 -7.51 15.68
C ARG A 236 -15.33 -6.16 15.86
N GLN A 237 -14.29 -6.09 16.68
CA GLN A 237 -13.60 -4.83 16.99
C GLN A 237 -12.89 -4.28 15.76
N THR A 238 -12.39 -5.14 14.87
CA THR A 238 -11.91 -4.71 13.56
C THR A 238 -13.00 -3.96 12.78
N PHE A 239 -14.23 -4.48 12.70
CA PHE A 239 -15.31 -3.76 12.00
C PHE A 239 -15.65 -2.42 12.66
N VAL A 240 -15.72 -2.38 14.01
CA VAL A 240 -15.96 -1.14 14.76
C VAL A 240 -14.88 -0.10 14.46
N ARG A 241 -13.60 -0.48 14.55
CA ARG A 241 -12.46 0.43 14.30
C ARG A 241 -12.45 0.95 12.87
N LEU A 242 -12.71 0.09 11.89
CA LEU A 242 -12.78 0.50 10.47
C LEU A 242 -13.91 1.51 10.24
N LEU A 243 -15.11 1.25 10.75
CA LEU A 243 -16.27 2.15 10.60
C LEU A 243 -16.09 3.46 11.39
N LYS A 244 -15.52 3.41 12.60
CA LYS A 244 -15.20 4.61 13.39
C LYS A 244 -14.10 5.47 12.77
N PHE A 245 -13.19 4.87 12.01
CA PHE A 245 -12.23 5.64 11.24
C PHE A 245 -12.91 6.41 10.10
N VAL A 246 -13.76 5.74 9.31
CA VAL A 246 -14.44 6.42 8.19
C VAL A 246 -15.53 7.40 8.65
N GLU A 247 -16.06 7.25 9.86
CA GLU A 247 -16.86 8.29 10.54
C GLU A 247 -16.04 9.57 10.77
N LYS A 248 -14.76 9.45 11.18
CA LYS A 248 -13.85 10.58 11.39
C LYS A 248 -13.30 11.17 10.08
N PHE A 249 -13.01 10.32 9.11
CA PHE A 249 -12.42 10.68 7.82
C PHE A 249 -13.29 10.16 6.66
N PRO A 250 -14.46 10.78 6.42
CA PRO A 250 -15.46 10.26 5.47
C PRO A 250 -15.00 10.25 4.01
N HIS A 251 -13.96 11.02 3.66
CA HIS A 251 -13.35 11.02 2.33
C HIS A 251 -12.34 9.89 2.11
N TYR A 252 -12.02 9.11 3.15
CA TYR A 252 -11.12 7.96 3.06
C TYR A 252 -11.91 6.65 3.12
N PHE A 253 -11.34 5.60 2.56
CA PHE A 253 -11.67 4.23 2.95
C PHE A 253 -10.63 3.74 3.98
N LEU A 254 -10.99 2.68 4.72
CA LEU A 254 -10.04 1.93 5.54
C LEU A 254 -10.37 0.44 5.47
N GLY A 255 -9.36 -0.39 5.29
CA GLY A 255 -9.52 -1.84 5.29
C GLY A 255 -8.39 -2.56 6.00
N SER A 256 -8.63 -3.83 6.30
CA SER A 256 -7.63 -4.73 6.89
C SER A 256 -7.27 -5.82 5.90
N ASN A 257 -6.02 -6.29 5.93
CA ASN A 257 -5.69 -7.55 5.27
C ASN A 257 -6.40 -8.71 5.99
N ALA A 258 -6.35 -9.93 5.47
CA ALA A 258 -6.70 -11.11 6.25
C ALA A 258 -5.63 -11.41 7.32
N ASP A 259 -6.04 -11.97 8.47
CA ASP A 259 -5.19 -12.36 9.60
C ASP A 259 -4.62 -13.78 9.49
N LEU A 260 -5.04 -14.55 8.48
CA LEU A 260 -4.50 -15.87 8.20
C LEU A 260 -3.30 -15.81 7.24
N PRO A 261 -2.32 -16.73 7.37
CA PRO A 261 -1.23 -16.86 6.41
C PRO A 261 -1.77 -17.18 5.01
N ILE A 262 -0.96 -16.96 3.97
CA ILE A 262 -1.28 -17.19 2.53
C ILE A 262 -2.29 -16.18 1.95
N VAL A 263 -3.32 -15.79 2.68
CA VAL A 263 -4.41 -14.92 2.18
C VAL A 263 -4.29 -13.45 2.60
N GLY A 264 -3.17 -13.05 3.20
CA GLY A 264 -3.01 -11.75 3.86
C GLY A 264 -1.73 -10.98 3.54
N GLY A 265 -1.57 -9.86 4.24
CA GLY A 265 -0.52 -8.87 4.08
C GLY A 265 0.85 -9.31 4.60
N SER A 266 1.87 -8.50 4.35
CA SER A 266 3.28 -8.81 4.64
C SER A 266 3.70 -8.64 6.11
N ILE A 267 2.89 -7.97 6.94
CA ILE A 267 3.18 -7.71 8.36
C ILE A 267 1.96 -8.14 9.18
N LEU A 268 2.00 -9.31 9.81
CA LEU A 268 0.90 -9.79 10.67
C LEU A 268 1.17 -9.55 12.16
N THR A 269 2.39 -9.13 12.51
CA THR A 269 2.89 -9.03 13.89
C THR A 269 2.60 -7.69 14.57
N HIS A 270 1.99 -6.75 13.85
CA HIS A 270 1.54 -5.48 14.40
C HIS A 270 0.21 -5.11 13.76
N ASP A 271 -0.83 -5.03 14.57
CA ASP A 271 -2.20 -4.67 14.22
C ASP A 271 -2.27 -3.31 13.53
N HIS A 272 -2.66 -3.33 12.26
CA HIS A 272 -2.76 -2.13 11.43
C HIS A 272 -3.75 -2.32 10.29
N TYR A 273 -4.22 -1.18 9.79
CA TYR A 273 -5.14 -1.05 8.67
C TYR A 273 -4.51 -0.18 7.59
N GLN A 274 -5.01 -0.31 6.38
CA GLN A 274 -4.56 0.47 5.22
C GLN A 274 -5.74 1.21 4.60
N GLY A 275 -5.52 2.46 4.23
CA GLY A 275 -6.57 3.35 3.75
C GLY A 275 -6.04 4.49 2.90
N GLY A 276 -6.90 5.48 2.65
CA GLY A 276 -6.54 6.71 1.97
C GLY A 276 -7.67 7.26 1.11
N SER A 277 -7.40 8.38 0.44
CA SER A 277 -8.34 9.03 -0.48
C SER A 277 -8.16 8.48 -1.91
N TYR A 278 -8.76 7.32 -2.17
CA TYR A 278 -8.77 6.70 -3.50
C TYR A 278 -9.99 5.82 -3.72
N GLU A 279 -10.50 5.80 -4.96
CA GLU A 279 -11.67 5.02 -5.34
C GLU A 279 -11.26 3.87 -6.26
N PHE A 280 -11.20 2.67 -5.67
CA PHE A 280 -10.82 1.46 -6.40
C PHE A 280 -11.96 0.88 -7.25
N ALA A 281 -11.60 0.05 -8.23
CA ALA A 281 -12.55 -0.61 -9.13
C ALA A 281 -13.66 -1.38 -8.37
N MET A 282 -13.32 -2.13 -7.32
CA MET A 282 -14.29 -2.86 -6.49
C MET A 282 -15.34 -1.95 -5.83
N ALA A 283 -14.98 -0.72 -5.47
CA ALA A 283 -15.92 0.24 -4.89
C ALA A 283 -17.03 0.66 -5.88
N ASN A 284 -16.74 0.56 -7.18
CA ASN A 284 -17.66 0.85 -8.28
C ASN A 284 -18.35 -0.38 -8.87
N ALA A 285 -18.02 -1.58 -8.39
CA ALA A 285 -18.67 -2.80 -8.84
C ALA A 285 -20.19 -2.74 -8.58
N SER A 286 -20.97 -3.12 -9.60
CA SER A 286 -22.42 -3.18 -9.52
C SER A 286 -22.88 -4.33 -8.62
N ASN A 287 -24.12 -4.24 -8.13
CA ASN A 287 -24.75 -5.38 -7.46
C ASN A 287 -24.99 -6.51 -8.49
N ASP A 288 -24.68 -7.74 -8.09
CA ASP A 288 -24.92 -8.97 -8.86
C ASP A 288 -26.12 -9.74 -8.31
N PHE A 289 -26.23 -9.84 -6.98
CA PHE A 289 -27.37 -10.46 -6.30
C PHE A 289 -27.70 -9.70 -5.02
N ILE A 290 -28.92 -9.16 -4.93
CA ILE A 290 -29.42 -8.48 -3.72
C ILE A 290 -30.14 -9.51 -2.87
N PHE A 291 -29.93 -9.45 -1.55
CA PHE A 291 -30.59 -10.32 -0.59
C PHE A 291 -30.90 -9.58 0.70
N GLU A 292 -31.73 -10.19 1.53
CA GLU A 292 -32.10 -9.67 2.86
C GLU A 292 -31.52 -10.58 3.93
N LEU A 293 -31.23 -10.00 5.10
CA LEU A 293 -30.88 -10.73 6.32
C LEU A 293 -32.03 -10.61 7.31
N THR A 294 -32.65 -11.71 7.70
CA THR A 294 -33.86 -11.70 8.56
C THR A 294 -33.63 -10.97 9.89
N ASN A 295 -32.43 -11.07 10.47
CA ASN A 295 -32.06 -10.39 11.72
C ASN A 295 -31.67 -8.91 11.53
N PHE A 296 -31.55 -8.42 10.30
CA PHE A 296 -31.11 -7.06 9.96
C PHE A 296 -31.97 -6.46 8.82
N PRO A 297 -33.27 -6.25 9.04
CA PRO A 297 -34.23 -5.91 7.98
C PRO A 297 -33.99 -4.55 7.31
N GLU A 298 -33.27 -3.63 7.96
CA GLU A 298 -32.94 -2.30 7.41
C GLU A 298 -31.60 -2.28 6.66
N MET A 299 -30.86 -3.40 6.66
CA MET A 299 -29.55 -3.51 6.02
C MET A 299 -29.68 -3.76 4.52
N GLN A 300 -29.03 -2.94 3.69
CA GLN A 300 -28.89 -3.25 2.27
C GLN A 300 -27.74 -4.24 2.09
N CYS A 301 -28.05 -5.45 1.62
CA CYS A 301 -27.06 -6.50 1.38
C CYS A 301 -26.99 -6.88 -0.09
N SER A 302 -25.78 -7.03 -0.62
CA SER A 302 -25.58 -7.57 -1.97
C SER A 302 -24.31 -8.39 -2.10
N ILE A 303 -24.33 -9.35 -3.01
CA ILE A 303 -23.12 -9.83 -3.68
C ILE A 303 -22.84 -8.83 -4.81
N ILE A 304 -21.60 -8.37 -4.93
CA ILE A 304 -21.18 -7.45 -6.00
C ILE A 304 -20.54 -8.22 -7.17
N LYS A 305 -20.61 -7.63 -8.36
CA LYS A 305 -19.99 -8.18 -9.58
C LYS A 305 -18.47 -7.94 -9.54
N TRP A 306 -17.77 -8.83 -8.85
CA TRP A 306 -16.32 -8.78 -8.65
C TRP A 306 -15.71 -10.19 -8.80
N PRO A 307 -14.43 -10.35 -9.20
CA PRO A 307 -13.81 -11.67 -9.37
C PRO A 307 -13.77 -12.49 -8.08
N MET A 308 -13.55 -11.80 -6.95
CA MET A 308 -13.56 -12.41 -5.62
C MET A 308 -14.96 -12.42 -5.01
N SER A 309 -15.18 -13.31 -4.05
CA SER A 309 -16.46 -13.44 -3.35
C SER A 309 -16.63 -12.33 -2.32
N VAL A 310 -17.44 -11.32 -2.63
CA VAL A 310 -17.64 -10.14 -1.79
C VAL A 310 -19.10 -9.97 -1.42
N ILE A 311 -19.37 -9.81 -0.13
CA ILE A 311 -20.66 -9.35 0.39
C ILE A 311 -20.52 -7.88 0.78
N ARG A 312 -21.38 -7.03 0.25
CA ARG A 312 -21.47 -5.61 0.58
C ARG A 312 -22.65 -5.37 1.51
N LEU A 313 -22.38 -4.69 2.62
CA LEU A 313 -23.37 -4.22 3.59
C LEU A 313 -23.44 -2.70 3.54
N ARG A 314 -24.64 -2.12 3.56
CA ARG A 314 -24.84 -0.67 3.69
C ARG A 314 -25.95 -0.33 4.66
N SER A 315 -25.69 0.64 5.52
CA SER A 315 -26.67 1.24 6.43
C SER A 315 -26.19 2.64 6.87
N ASN A 316 -27.09 3.43 7.45
CA ASN A 316 -26.74 4.66 8.16
C ASN A 316 -26.34 4.39 9.61
N ASP A 317 -26.59 3.19 10.12
CA ASP A 317 -26.28 2.78 11.48
C ASP A 317 -25.02 1.88 11.49
N ILE A 318 -23.92 2.42 12.02
CA ILE A 318 -22.65 1.71 12.18
C ILE A 318 -22.83 0.42 12.98
N GLU A 319 -23.62 0.45 14.05
CA GLU A 319 -23.78 -0.68 14.96
C GLU A 319 -24.50 -1.85 14.27
N GLN A 320 -25.51 -1.54 13.43
CA GLN A 320 -26.14 -2.57 12.60
C GLN A 320 -25.14 -3.22 11.63
N ILE A 321 -24.25 -2.43 11.00
CA ILE A 321 -23.24 -2.97 10.07
C ILE A 321 -22.25 -3.87 10.81
N VAL A 322 -21.80 -3.44 11.99
CA VAL A 322 -20.90 -4.23 12.84
C VAL A 322 -21.55 -5.57 13.21
N ASN A 323 -22.81 -5.54 13.68
CA ASN A 323 -23.55 -6.75 14.07
C ASN A 323 -23.75 -7.71 12.88
N ALA A 324 -24.13 -7.19 11.71
CA ALA A 324 -24.30 -8.00 10.50
C ALA A 324 -22.96 -8.56 10.00
N GLY A 325 -21.89 -7.76 10.05
CA GLY A 325 -20.55 -8.19 9.67
C GLY A 325 -20.01 -9.29 10.58
N GLU A 326 -20.17 -9.16 11.90
CA GLU A 326 -19.80 -10.20 12.87
C GLU A 326 -20.61 -11.49 12.63
N TYR A 327 -21.92 -11.35 12.43
CA TYR A 327 -22.78 -12.50 12.13
C TYR A 327 -22.31 -13.26 10.88
N ILE A 328 -21.99 -12.54 9.79
CA ILE A 328 -21.46 -13.15 8.56
C ILE A 328 -20.09 -13.78 8.80
N LEU A 329 -19.19 -13.12 9.53
CA LEU A 329 -17.87 -13.64 9.85
C LEU A 329 -17.95 -14.97 10.60
N GLU A 330 -18.76 -15.04 11.65
CA GLU A 330 -18.90 -16.25 12.46
C GLU A 330 -19.58 -17.39 11.69
N ARG A 331 -20.57 -17.07 10.84
CA ARG A 331 -21.16 -18.07 9.93
C ARG A 331 -20.15 -18.56 8.90
N TRP A 332 -19.36 -17.66 8.31
CA TRP A 332 -18.32 -18.00 7.35
C TRP A 332 -17.25 -18.90 7.97
N LYS A 333 -16.76 -18.58 9.18
CA LYS A 333 -15.75 -19.37 9.90
C LYS A 333 -16.13 -20.84 10.07
N GLY A 334 -17.42 -21.15 10.22
CA GLY A 334 -17.92 -22.52 10.36
C GLY A 334 -18.44 -23.17 9.07
N TYR A 335 -18.56 -22.43 7.98
CA TYR A 335 -19.20 -22.93 6.76
C TYR A 335 -18.28 -23.87 5.97
N SER A 336 -18.82 -24.99 5.49
CA SER A 336 -18.12 -25.86 4.54
C SER A 336 -19.07 -26.26 3.41
N ASP A 337 -18.54 -26.29 2.19
CA ASP A 337 -19.24 -26.76 1.00
C ASP A 337 -18.25 -27.59 0.16
N PRO A 338 -18.21 -28.92 0.40
CA PRO A 338 -17.29 -29.81 -0.31
C PRO A 338 -17.48 -29.80 -1.83
N SER A 339 -18.67 -29.42 -2.34
CA SER A 339 -18.91 -29.39 -3.79
C SER A 339 -17.99 -28.41 -4.50
N VAL A 340 -17.61 -27.32 -3.83
CA VAL A 340 -16.72 -26.29 -4.39
C VAL A 340 -15.38 -26.20 -3.65
N ASN A 341 -14.95 -27.30 -3.02
CA ASN A 341 -13.69 -27.38 -2.28
C ASN A 341 -13.53 -26.40 -1.09
N ILE A 342 -14.65 -25.89 -0.56
CA ILE A 342 -14.65 -25.01 0.60
C ILE A 342 -14.75 -25.85 1.87
N PHE A 343 -13.70 -25.80 2.69
CA PHE A 343 -13.66 -26.44 4.00
C PHE A 343 -13.22 -25.42 5.03
N ALA A 344 -14.03 -25.27 6.09
CA ALA A 344 -13.72 -24.40 7.21
C ALA A 344 -12.47 -24.86 7.98
N PHE A 345 -12.23 -26.18 8.03
CA PHE A 345 -11.15 -26.77 8.81
C PHE A 345 -10.44 -27.90 8.06
N THR A 346 -9.14 -28.05 8.32
CA THR A 346 -8.40 -29.30 8.11
C THR A 346 -7.96 -29.80 9.48
N TYR A 347 -8.56 -30.91 9.94
CA TYR A 347 -8.52 -31.30 11.35
C TYR A 347 -9.05 -30.15 12.24
N ASP A 348 -8.23 -29.63 13.16
CA ASP A 348 -8.58 -28.53 14.05
C ASP A 348 -8.06 -27.15 13.57
N VAL A 349 -7.43 -27.09 12.39
CA VAL A 349 -6.85 -25.85 11.86
C VAL A 349 -7.92 -25.08 11.04
N PRO A 350 -8.33 -23.87 11.46
CA PRO A 350 -9.30 -23.07 10.72
C PRO A 350 -8.68 -22.46 9.46
N HIS A 351 -9.50 -22.31 8.41
CA HIS A 351 -9.05 -21.79 7.12
C HIS A 351 -9.74 -20.51 6.67
N HIS A 352 -10.80 -20.08 7.35
CA HIS A 352 -11.65 -18.98 6.92
C HIS A 352 -11.37 -17.68 7.66
N THR A 353 -11.36 -16.59 6.90
CA THR A 353 -11.29 -15.22 7.42
C THR A 353 -11.90 -14.26 6.39
N ILE A 354 -11.88 -12.96 6.67
CA ILE A 354 -12.41 -11.92 5.81
C ILE A 354 -11.35 -10.82 5.63
N THR A 355 -11.30 -10.23 4.45
CA THR A 355 -10.67 -8.93 4.22
C THR A 355 -11.78 -7.87 4.25
N PRO A 356 -11.95 -7.12 5.37
CA PRO A 356 -12.99 -6.10 5.48
C PRO A 356 -12.52 -4.74 4.97
N ILE A 357 -13.41 -4.00 4.30
CA ILE A 357 -13.16 -2.65 3.80
C ILE A 357 -14.35 -1.75 4.12
N ALA A 358 -14.12 -0.74 4.95
CA ALA A 358 -15.11 0.27 5.28
C ALA A 358 -14.93 1.54 4.42
N ARG A 359 -16.04 2.18 4.09
CA ARG A 359 -16.08 3.52 3.46
C ARG A 359 -17.40 4.23 3.76
N TYR A 360 -17.40 5.55 3.63
CA TYR A 360 -18.62 6.35 3.66
C TYR A 360 -18.88 6.94 2.27
N ARG A 361 -20.04 6.64 1.66
CA ARG A 361 -20.37 7.11 0.31
C ARG A 361 -21.89 7.19 0.15
N ASN A 362 -22.35 8.16 -0.66
CA ASN A 362 -23.78 8.34 -0.94
C ASN A 362 -24.62 8.43 0.34
N ASN A 363 -24.07 9.12 1.34
CA ASN A 363 -24.61 9.31 2.68
C ASN A 363 -24.81 8.03 3.52
N MET A 364 -24.24 6.90 3.12
CA MET A 364 -24.32 5.63 3.87
C MET A 364 -22.92 5.11 4.24
N TYR A 365 -22.84 4.42 5.36
CA TYR A 365 -21.69 3.59 5.67
C TYR A 365 -21.78 2.29 4.88
N GLU A 366 -20.63 1.84 4.39
CA GLU A 366 -20.49 0.61 3.62
C GLU A 366 -19.38 -0.25 4.22
N LEU A 367 -19.63 -1.54 4.34
CA LEU A 367 -18.64 -2.55 4.70
C LEU A 367 -18.65 -3.67 3.65
N ASP A 368 -17.57 -3.74 2.88
CA ASP A 368 -17.30 -4.87 1.99
C ASP A 368 -16.58 -5.97 2.78
N LEU A 369 -17.12 -7.18 2.71
CA LEU A 369 -16.61 -8.39 3.32
C LEU A 369 -16.14 -9.33 2.22
N VAL A 370 -14.83 -9.34 1.93
CA VAL A 370 -14.26 -10.28 0.96
C VAL A 370 -13.93 -11.59 1.67
N LEU A 371 -14.63 -12.65 1.32
CA LEU A 371 -14.47 -13.97 1.93
C LEU A 371 -13.14 -14.59 1.50
N ARG A 372 -12.34 -15.06 2.46
CA ARG A 372 -11.02 -15.66 2.23
C ARG A 372 -10.94 -17.06 2.80
N ASN A 373 -10.18 -17.93 2.13
CA ASN A 373 -9.83 -19.27 2.59
C ASN A 373 -8.35 -19.55 2.28
N ASN A 374 -7.57 -19.97 3.28
CA ASN A 374 -6.12 -20.20 3.14
C ASN A 374 -5.69 -21.66 2.93
N ARG A 375 -6.64 -22.55 2.67
CA ARG A 375 -6.39 -23.98 2.50
C ARG A 375 -5.50 -24.23 1.28
N THR A 376 -4.59 -25.18 1.43
CA THR A 376 -3.68 -25.66 0.38
C THR A 376 -4.06 -27.08 -0.07
N SER A 377 -3.53 -27.50 -1.21
CA SER A 377 -3.56 -28.89 -1.69
C SER A 377 -2.20 -29.29 -2.24
N GLU A 378 -2.01 -30.58 -2.57
CA GLU A 378 -0.78 -31.01 -3.26
C GLU A 378 -0.60 -30.32 -4.62
N GLU A 379 -1.71 -30.09 -5.34
CA GLU A 379 -1.72 -29.36 -6.62
C GLU A 379 -1.47 -27.86 -6.43
N HIS A 380 -1.98 -27.28 -5.34
CA HIS A 380 -1.85 -25.86 -5.01
C HIS A 380 -1.20 -25.66 -3.63
N PRO A 381 0.12 -25.87 -3.53
CA PRO A 381 0.84 -25.76 -2.26
C PRO A 381 0.90 -24.32 -1.73
N LEU A 382 0.68 -23.32 -2.60
CA LEU A 382 0.59 -21.91 -2.24
C LEU A 382 -0.84 -21.44 -1.98
N GLY A 383 -1.82 -22.34 -1.96
CA GLY A 383 -3.23 -22.05 -1.67
C GLY A 383 -4.15 -22.38 -2.83
N ILE A 384 -5.26 -23.05 -2.53
CA ILE A 384 -6.32 -23.37 -3.51
C ILE A 384 -6.99 -22.07 -3.99
N PHE A 385 -7.21 -21.14 -3.06
CA PHE A 385 -7.81 -19.83 -3.30
C PHE A 385 -6.74 -18.73 -3.28
N HIS A 386 -5.71 -18.93 -4.09
CA HIS A 386 -4.56 -18.04 -4.27
C HIS A 386 -4.14 -18.06 -5.75
N PRO A 387 -3.49 -17.02 -6.30
CA PRO A 387 -2.90 -17.08 -7.65
C PRO A 387 -2.12 -18.37 -7.92
N HIS A 388 -2.54 -19.11 -8.96
CA HIS A 388 -1.95 -20.39 -9.31
C HIS A 388 -0.64 -20.24 -10.09
N ALA A 389 0.10 -21.35 -10.26
CA ALA A 389 1.44 -21.38 -10.84
C ALA A 389 1.54 -20.70 -12.21
N GLU A 390 0.47 -20.73 -12.99
CA GLU A 390 0.36 -20.16 -14.34
C GLU A 390 0.43 -18.64 -14.40
N ILE A 391 0.23 -17.96 -13.26
CA ILE A 391 0.21 -16.49 -13.16
C ILE A 391 1.45 -15.97 -12.43
N GLN A 392 2.16 -16.84 -11.70
CA GLN A 392 3.28 -16.47 -10.83
C GLN A 392 4.47 -15.86 -11.57
N HIS A 393 4.57 -16.02 -12.90
CA HIS A 393 5.56 -15.32 -13.71
C HIS A 393 5.33 -13.79 -13.72
N ILE A 394 4.07 -13.34 -13.63
CA ILE A 394 3.67 -11.94 -13.47
C ILE A 394 3.64 -11.56 -11.98
N LYS A 395 2.82 -12.26 -11.20
CA LYS A 395 2.56 -11.93 -9.79
C LYS A 395 2.63 -13.18 -8.94
N LYS A 396 3.71 -13.32 -8.16
CA LYS A 396 3.93 -14.49 -7.30
C LYS A 396 3.48 -14.25 -5.86
N GLU A 397 3.57 -13.02 -5.39
CA GLU A 397 3.25 -12.66 -4.01
C GLU A 397 1.74 -12.64 -3.79
N ASN A 398 1.33 -12.72 -2.53
CA ASN A 398 -0.07 -12.78 -2.12
C ASN A 398 -0.92 -11.62 -2.66
N ILE A 399 -2.23 -11.87 -2.76
CA ILE A 399 -3.26 -10.86 -3.04
C ILE A 399 -3.65 -10.20 -1.71
N GLY A 400 -3.04 -9.05 -1.43
CA GLY A 400 -3.33 -8.22 -0.26
C GLY A 400 -4.56 -7.33 -0.48
N LEU A 401 -4.88 -6.53 0.54
CA LEU A 401 -6.04 -5.61 0.52
C LEU A 401 -6.10 -4.74 -0.75
N ILE A 402 -4.96 -4.20 -1.19
CA ILE A 402 -4.88 -3.29 -2.34
C ILE A 402 -5.24 -4.03 -3.64
N GLU A 403 -4.69 -5.23 -3.84
CA GLU A 403 -4.98 -6.06 -5.00
C GLU A 403 -6.43 -6.52 -4.99
N VAL A 404 -6.97 -6.92 -3.82
CA VAL A 404 -8.38 -7.32 -3.65
C VAL A 404 -9.32 -6.24 -4.20
N MET A 405 -9.01 -4.96 -3.98
CA MET A 405 -9.85 -3.85 -4.42
C MET A 405 -9.67 -3.50 -5.90
N GLY A 406 -8.64 -4.03 -6.59
CA GLY A 406 -8.46 -3.87 -8.03
C GLY A 406 -7.25 -3.04 -8.48
N LEU A 407 -6.23 -2.87 -7.63
CA LEU A 407 -4.93 -2.29 -8.02
C LEU A 407 -3.83 -3.36 -7.98
N ALA A 408 -3.32 -3.74 -9.15
CA ALA A 408 -2.21 -4.68 -9.26
C ALA A 408 -0.89 -3.99 -8.93
N VAL A 409 -0.25 -4.36 -7.82
CA VAL A 409 1.11 -3.93 -7.50
C VAL A 409 2.10 -4.97 -7.99
N LEU A 410 2.81 -4.66 -9.07
CA LEU A 410 3.72 -5.56 -9.77
C LEU A 410 5.20 -5.25 -9.45
N PRO A 411 6.09 -6.26 -9.45
CA PRO A 411 7.49 -6.08 -9.09
C PRO A 411 8.30 -5.39 -10.19
N ALA A 412 9.33 -4.63 -9.79
CA ALA A 412 10.17 -3.83 -10.68
C ALA A 412 10.76 -4.61 -11.87
N ARG A 413 11.14 -5.88 -11.66
CA ARG A 413 11.67 -6.79 -12.69
C ARG A 413 10.79 -6.85 -13.94
N LEU A 414 9.46 -6.76 -13.80
CA LEU A 414 8.56 -6.88 -14.94
C LEU A 414 8.77 -5.78 -15.98
N LYS A 415 9.31 -4.61 -15.61
CA LYS A 415 9.61 -3.56 -16.59
C LYS A 415 10.53 -4.08 -17.71
N THR A 416 11.64 -4.72 -17.33
CA THR A 416 12.62 -5.22 -18.31
C THR A 416 12.17 -6.56 -18.90
N GLU A 417 11.57 -7.43 -18.09
CA GLU A 417 11.12 -8.73 -18.58
C GLU A 417 10.00 -8.61 -19.64
N LEU A 418 9.05 -7.67 -19.46
CA LEU A 418 7.98 -7.43 -20.44
C LEU A 418 8.53 -6.82 -21.74
N GLN A 419 9.58 -5.99 -21.69
CA GLN A 419 10.25 -5.50 -22.89
C GLN A 419 10.87 -6.62 -23.73
N GLU A 420 11.43 -7.65 -23.09
CA GLU A 420 11.94 -8.83 -23.81
C GLU A 420 10.79 -9.64 -24.43
N VAL A 421 9.64 -9.71 -23.76
CA VAL A 421 8.42 -10.29 -24.35
C VAL A 421 7.95 -9.48 -25.57
N GLU A 422 7.96 -8.13 -25.51
CA GLU A 422 7.62 -7.26 -26.67
C GLU A 422 8.49 -7.59 -27.88
N LYS A 423 9.81 -7.64 -27.69
CA LYS A 423 10.78 -7.96 -28.74
C LYS A 423 10.49 -9.32 -29.38
N PHE A 424 10.23 -10.34 -28.57
CA PHE A 424 9.91 -11.69 -29.09
C PHE A 424 8.64 -11.72 -29.94
N LEU A 425 7.60 -10.98 -29.51
CA LEU A 425 6.35 -10.89 -30.24
C LEU A 425 6.54 -10.20 -31.60
N LEU A 426 7.48 -9.26 -31.69
CA LEU A 426 7.88 -8.57 -32.92
C LEU A 426 8.88 -9.35 -33.80
N ASN A 427 9.26 -10.58 -33.43
CA ASN A 427 10.34 -11.34 -34.08
C ASN A 427 11.72 -10.66 -34.01
N ILE A 428 11.93 -9.78 -33.03
CA ILE A 428 13.23 -9.17 -32.74
C ILE A 428 14.01 -10.11 -31.80
N PRO A 429 15.33 -10.28 -31.98
CA PRO A 429 16.16 -10.99 -31.02
C PRO A 429 15.93 -10.49 -29.59
N SER A 430 15.64 -11.42 -28.68
CA SER A 430 15.23 -11.15 -27.30
C SER A 430 15.80 -12.20 -26.36
N ASP A 431 16.05 -11.79 -25.12
CA ASP A 431 16.48 -12.66 -24.02
C ASP A 431 15.31 -12.84 -23.04
N ILE A 432 14.23 -13.46 -23.51
CA ILE A 432 13.03 -13.64 -22.67
C ILE A 432 13.38 -14.54 -21.47
N PRO A 433 13.10 -14.11 -20.23
CA PRO A 433 13.24 -14.97 -19.08
C PRO A 433 12.38 -16.23 -19.20
N THR A 434 12.95 -17.39 -18.83
CA THR A 434 12.32 -18.71 -18.94
C THR A 434 10.84 -18.75 -18.48
N PRO A 435 10.44 -18.14 -17.34
CA PRO A 435 9.05 -18.16 -16.89
C PRO A 435 8.04 -17.56 -17.89
N HIS A 436 8.45 -16.64 -18.76
CA HIS A 436 7.56 -15.96 -19.71
C HIS A 436 7.45 -16.65 -21.07
N ILE A 437 8.36 -17.57 -21.41
CA ILE A 437 8.45 -18.17 -22.76
C ILE A 437 7.13 -18.83 -23.19
N ARG A 438 6.51 -19.60 -22.29
CA ARG A 438 5.24 -20.28 -22.58
C ARG A 438 4.13 -19.27 -22.89
N TRP A 439 4.01 -18.24 -22.05
CA TRP A 439 3.02 -17.18 -22.23
C TRP A 439 3.27 -16.38 -23.50
N ALA A 440 4.52 -15.97 -23.77
CA ALA A 440 4.89 -15.25 -24.99
C ALA A 440 4.52 -16.03 -26.27
N LYS A 441 4.74 -17.35 -26.28
CA LYS A 441 4.31 -18.22 -27.40
C LYS A 441 2.78 -18.26 -27.55
N GLN A 442 2.04 -18.34 -26.43
CA GLN A 442 0.57 -18.30 -26.46
C GLN A 442 0.05 -16.97 -27.00
N LEU A 443 0.65 -15.84 -26.60
CA LEU A 443 0.31 -14.52 -27.12
C LEU A 443 0.54 -14.42 -28.63
N LYS A 444 1.67 -14.95 -29.11
CA LYS A 444 1.98 -14.96 -30.54
C LYS A 444 0.95 -15.72 -31.36
N ILE A 445 0.46 -16.85 -30.84
CA ILE A 445 -0.63 -17.63 -31.47
C ILE A 445 -1.96 -16.87 -31.38
N LYS A 446 -2.31 -16.33 -30.21
CA LYS A 446 -3.58 -15.63 -29.97
C LYS A 446 -3.76 -14.41 -30.87
N TYR A 447 -2.69 -13.64 -31.07
CA TYR A 447 -2.69 -12.41 -31.85
C TYR A 447 -2.12 -12.59 -33.27
N ASP A 448 -2.13 -13.82 -33.80
CA ASP A 448 -1.54 -14.22 -35.09
C ASP A 448 -1.50 -13.10 -36.15
N ASN A 449 -0.30 -12.72 -36.58
CA ASN A 449 0.01 -11.67 -37.58
C ASN A 449 -0.59 -10.27 -37.34
N ARG A 450 -1.22 -10.01 -36.18
CA ARG A 450 -1.76 -8.69 -35.80
C ARG A 450 -0.80 -7.88 -34.94
N ILE A 451 0.27 -8.48 -34.43
CA ILE A 451 1.25 -7.81 -33.58
C ILE A 451 2.22 -6.99 -34.45
N HIS A 452 2.37 -5.71 -34.13
CA HIS A 452 3.32 -4.80 -34.75
C HIS A 452 3.81 -3.75 -33.74
N GLU A 453 4.84 -2.98 -34.11
CA GLU A 453 5.53 -2.05 -33.20
C GLU A 453 4.58 -1.06 -32.51
N GLN A 454 3.55 -0.60 -33.22
CA GLN A 454 2.60 0.37 -32.70
C GLN A 454 1.58 -0.20 -31.68
N ASN A 455 1.34 -1.52 -31.62
CA ASN A 455 0.30 -2.11 -30.76
C ASN A 455 0.82 -3.11 -29.72
N VAL A 456 2.06 -3.60 -29.85
CA VAL A 456 2.59 -4.66 -28.97
C VAL A 456 2.55 -4.28 -27.49
N GLN A 457 2.85 -3.03 -27.17
CA GLN A 457 2.84 -2.54 -25.79
C GLN A 457 1.43 -2.57 -25.19
N GLU A 458 0.43 -2.16 -25.96
CA GLU A 458 -0.97 -2.18 -25.53
C GLU A 458 -1.45 -3.62 -25.34
N ILE A 459 -1.14 -4.52 -26.28
CA ILE A 459 -1.44 -5.95 -26.17
C ILE A 459 -0.87 -6.53 -24.87
N ILE A 460 0.40 -6.25 -24.57
CA ILE A 460 1.01 -6.76 -23.32
C ILE A 460 0.35 -6.15 -22.10
N ARG A 461 0.07 -4.84 -22.09
CA ARG A 461 -0.61 -4.19 -20.97
C ARG A 461 -1.98 -4.82 -20.71
N GLU A 462 -2.77 -5.07 -21.75
CA GLU A 462 -4.04 -5.78 -21.65
C GLU A 462 -3.88 -7.19 -21.08
N GLU A 463 -2.92 -7.96 -21.60
CA GLU A 463 -2.71 -9.35 -21.20
C GLU A 463 -2.16 -9.47 -19.78
N VAL A 464 -1.34 -8.52 -19.33
CA VAL A 464 -0.95 -8.39 -17.92
C VAL A 464 -2.19 -8.11 -17.05
N GLY A 465 -3.08 -7.22 -17.49
CA GLY A 465 -4.35 -6.97 -16.80
C GLY A 465 -5.24 -8.21 -16.73
N ARG A 466 -5.35 -8.97 -17.81
CA ARG A 466 -6.07 -10.26 -17.84
C ARG A 466 -5.47 -11.28 -16.88
N LYS A 467 -4.13 -11.37 -16.81
CA LYS A 467 -3.43 -12.22 -15.84
C LYS A 467 -3.70 -11.80 -14.40
N PHE A 468 -3.80 -10.50 -14.13
CA PHE A 468 -4.19 -10.02 -12.80
C PHE A 468 -5.65 -10.34 -12.44
N ILE A 469 -6.59 -10.19 -13.38
CA ILE A 469 -7.98 -10.62 -13.16
C ILE A 469 -8.03 -12.12 -12.87
N GLN A 470 -7.34 -12.95 -13.66
CA GLN A 470 -7.23 -14.39 -13.42
C GLN A 470 -6.69 -14.66 -12.00
N ALA A 471 -5.74 -13.86 -11.51
CA ALA A 471 -5.20 -13.98 -10.16
C ALA A 471 -6.26 -13.71 -9.07
N LEU A 472 -7.16 -12.76 -9.30
CA LEU A 472 -8.29 -12.47 -8.41
C LEU A 472 -9.37 -13.56 -8.49
N GLU A 473 -9.63 -14.12 -9.68
CA GLU A 473 -10.57 -15.23 -9.88
C GLU A 473 -10.07 -16.52 -9.19
N ASP A 474 -8.78 -16.81 -9.31
CA ASP A 474 -8.09 -17.88 -8.57
C ASP A 474 -8.28 -17.69 -7.05
N ALA A 475 -8.18 -16.45 -6.57
CA ALA A 475 -8.34 -16.10 -5.16
C ALA A 475 -9.79 -16.08 -4.65
N GLY A 476 -10.79 -16.06 -5.53
CA GLY A 476 -12.21 -16.12 -5.15
C GLY A 476 -12.61 -17.49 -4.62
N VAL A 477 -13.24 -17.54 -3.44
CA VAL A 477 -13.67 -18.80 -2.80
C VAL A 477 -14.88 -19.43 -3.49
N PHE A 478 -15.88 -18.62 -3.83
CA PHE A 478 -16.96 -18.96 -4.73
C PHE A 478 -16.63 -18.44 -6.12
N LYS A 479 -16.37 -19.37 -7.05
CA LYS A 479 -16.02 -19.06 -8.44
C LYS A 479 -17.18 -18.38 -9.16
N ARG A 480 -16.86 -17.63 -10.22
CA ARG A 480 -17.83 -16.86 -11.03
C ARG A 480 -18.53 -17.71 -12.10
N ASP A 481 -18.35 -19.03 -12.06
CA ASP A 481 -19.11 -19.98 -12.88
C ASP A 481 -20.47 -20.33 -12.24
N ASN A 482 -21.27 -21.13 -12.94
CA ASN A 482 -22.61 -21.51 -12.49
C ASN A 482 -22.61 -22.28 -11.15
N GLU A 483 -21.58 -23.10 -10.91
CA GLU A 483 -21.48 -23.88 -9.68
C GLU A 483 -21.13 -22.98 -8.50
N GLY A 484 -20.12 -22.12 -8.64
CA GLY A 484 -19.70 -21.18 -7.62
C GLY A 484 -20.76 -20.13 -7.29
N ILE A 485 -21.48 -19.60 -8.29
CA ILE A 485 -22.62 -18.68 -8.04
C ILE A 485 -23.72 -19.39 -7.25
N SER A 486 -24.03 -20.64 -7.59
CA SER A 486 -25.03 -21.44 -6.87
C SER A 486 -24.59 -21.74 -5.44
N ALA A 487 -23.31 -22.06 -5.25
CA ALA A 487 -22.70 -22.28 -3.93
C ALA A 487 -22.71 -21.01 -3.06
N PHE A 488 -22.44 -19.84 -3.65
CA PHE A 488 -22.51 -18.59 -2.92
C PHE A 488 -23.94 -18.31 -2.44
N LYS A 489 -24.94 -18.55 -3.30
CA LYS A 489 -26.36 -18.44 -2.90
C LYS A 489 -26.73 -19.42 -1.78
N ARG A 490 -26.21 -20.65 -1.78
CA ARG A 490 -26.39 -21.60 -0.66
C ARG A 490 -25.82 -21.03 0.64
N PHE A 491 -24.61 -20.46 0.60
CA PHE A 491 -24.05 -19.78 1.78
C PHE A 491 -24.95 -18.65 2.27
N ILE A 492 -25.42 -17.76 1.37
CA ILE A 492 -26.36 -16.69 1.73
C ILE A 492 -27.64 -17.23 2.37
N GLN A 493 -28.17 -18.36 1.89
CA GLN A 493 -29.34 -19.00 2.51
C GLN A 493 -29.09 -19.45 3.95
N THR A 494 -27.86 -19.82 4.31
CA THR A 494 -27.52 -20.16 5.71
C THR A 494 -27.47 -18.96 6.66
N LEU A 495 -27.52 -17.73 6.12
CA LEU A 495 -27.56 -16.51 6.90
C LEU A 495 -28.98 -16.16 7.37
N ASN A 496 -30.02 -16.82 6.82
CA ASN A 496 -31.44 -16.57 7.10
C ASN A 496 -32.11 -17.69 7.91
#